data_AF-A0A7S1A9I0-F1
#
_entry.id   AF-A0A7S1A9I0-F1
#
_cell.length_a   1.000
_cell.length_b   1.000
_cell.length_c   1.000
_cell.angle_alpha   90.00
_cell.angle_beta   90.00
_cell.angle_gamma   90.00
#
_symmetry.space_group_name_H-M   'P 1'
#
loop_
_entity.id
_entity.type
_entity.pdbx_description
1 polymer ?
#
loop_
_entity_poly.entity_id
_entity_poly.type
_entity_poly.pdbx_seq_one_letter_code
_entity_poly.pdbx_strand_id
1 'polypeptide(L)'
;IPLLIVYRWTQNYFIPSNRQLKRIESNLKSPIFSHFAECLEGAASIRAFAQQDHFIGESVGRVGKNMRANYINFSSNRWLAVRLEALGTLIVASAAMLAVVARDSISAGVAGLSLSYALSVTQSLNWFVRMTADR
;
A
#
# COMPACT_ATOMS: atom_id res chain seq x y z
N ILE A 1 17.98 -1.08 -16.05
CA ILE A 1 16.75 -1.17 -16.88
C ILE A 1 15.52 -1.59 -16.06
N PRO A 2 15.52 -2.68 -15.27
CA PRO A 2 14.34 -3.11 -14.49
C PRO A 2 13.88 -2.08 -13.45
N LEU A 3 14.84 -1.47 -12.75
CA LEU A 3 14.58 -0.38 -11.79
C LEU A 3 13.92 0.84 -12.43
N LEU A 4 14.30 1.19 -13.67
CA LEU A 4 13.72 2.32 -14.40
C LEU A 4 12.26 2.04 -14.78
N ILE A 5 11.94 0.79 -15.15
CA ILE A 5 10.57 0.36 -15.47
C ILE A 5 9.70 0.41 -14.23
N VAL A 6 10.17 -0.15 -13.10
CA VAL A 6 9.49 -0.07 -11.81
C VAL A 6 9.28 1.39 -11.40
N TYR A 7 10.31 2.23 -11.52
CA TYR A 7 10.22 3.64 -11.16
C TYR A 7 9.20 4.39 -12.01
N ARG A 8 9.26 4.25 -13.35
CA ARG A 8 8.30 4.90 -14.26
C ARG A 8 6.88 4.41 -14.05
N TRP A 9 6.69 3.13 -13.77
CA TRP A 9 5.37 2.58 -13.53
C TRP A 9 4.79 3.08 -12.19
N THR A 10 5.59 3.08 -11.12
CA THR A 10 5.22 3.68 -9.84
C THR A 10 4.87 5.16 -10.01
N GLN A 11 5.67 5.91 -10.76
CA GLN A 11 5.49 7.34 -10.96
C GLN A 11 4.22 7.68 -11.77
N ASN A 12 3.93 6.90 -12.82
CA ASN A 12 2.83 7.20 -13.73
C ASN A 12 1.48 6.61 -13.28
N TYR A 13 1.48 5.46 -12.62
CA TYR A 13 0.23 4.76 -12.26
C TYR A 13 -0.04 4.76 -10.77
N PHE A 14 0.97 4.45 -9.95
CA PHE A 14 0.76 4.28 -8.52
C PHE A 14 0.60 5.62 -7.79
N ILE A 15 1.43 6.63 -8.07
CA ILE A 15 1.35 7.94 -7.40
C ILE A 15 -0.01 8.64 -7.64
N PRO A 16 -0.54 8.76 -8.87
CA PRO A 16 -1.83 9.40 -9.09
C PRO A 16 -2.98 8.64 -8.42
N SER A 17 -2.97 7.31 -8.49
CA SER A 17 -3.99 6.45 -7.89
C SER A 17 -3.99 6.57 -6.36
N ASN A 18 -2.80 6.49 -5.75
CA ASN A 18 -2.66 6.59 -4.29
C ASN A 18 -3.08 7.98 -3.79
N ARG A 19 -2.77 9.05 -4.54
CA ARG A 19 -3.23 10.41 -4.19
C ARG A 19 -4.76 10.52 -4.17
N GLN A 20 -5.45 9.91 -5.13
CA GLN A 20 -6.92 9.89 -5.14
C GLN A 20 -7.48 9.07 -3.98
N LEU A 21 -6.87 7.91 -3.69
CA LEU A 21 -7.21 7.07 -2.54
C LEU A 21 -7.10 7.84 -1.22
N LYS A 22 -5.99 8.56 -0.99
CA LYS A 22 -5.82 9.41 0.19
C LYS A 22 -6.84 10.53 0.28
N ARG A 23 -7.20 11.14 -0.85
CA ARG A 23 -8.25 12.15 -0.91
C ARG A 23 -9.61 11.58 -0.49
N ILE A 24 -9.96 10.39 -1.00
CA ILE A 24 -11.20 9.70 -0.62
C ILE A 24 -11.19 9.37 0.88
N GLU A 25 -10.09 8.84 1.39
CA GLU A 25 -9.95 8.49 2.80
C GLU A 25 -10.12 9.71 3.72
N SER A 26 -9.46 10.82 3.38
CA SER A 26 -9.58 12.08 4.11
C SER A 26 -11.02 12.63 4.08
N ASN A 27 -11.65 12.62 2.90
CA ASN A 27 -13.03 13.08 2.73
C ASN A 27 -14.06 12.22 3.47
N LEU A 28 -13.78 10.93 3.69
CA LEU A 28 -14.68 10.03 4.44
C LEU A 28 -14.47 10.12 5.96
N LYS A 29 -13.33 10.63 6.41
CA LYS A 29 -12.99 10.71 7.83
C LYS A 29 -13.60 11.94 8.50
N SER A 30 -13.58 13.10 7.85
CA SER A 30 -14.13 14.33 8.45
C SER A 30 -15.63 14.23 8.80
N PRO A 31 -16.51 13.65 7.95
CA PRO A 31 -17.94 13.58 8.26
C PRO A 31 -18.28 12.64 9.42
N ILE A 32 -17.37 11.74 9.80
CA ILE A 32 -17.53 10.90 11.00
C ILE A 32 -17.34 11.75 12.26
N PHE A 33 -16.28 12.57 12.28
CA PHE A 33 -16.01 13.45 13.42
C PHE A 33 -17.07 14.55 13.57
N SER A 34 -17.52 15.13 12.45
CA SER A 34 -18.61 16.12 12.47
C SER A 34 -19.92 15.51 12.99
N HIS A 35 -20.30 14.31 12.50
CA HIS A 35 -21.49 13.61 12.99
C HIS A 35 -21.41 13.29 14.48
N PHE A 36 -20.23 12.90 14.95
CA PHE A 36 -20.01 12.63 16.37
C PHE A 36 -20.14 13.89 17.23
N ALA A 37 -19.62 15.03 16.78
CA ALA A 37 -19.77 16.31 17.46
C ALA A 37 -21.25 16.74 17.53
N GLU A 38 -21.98 16.60 16.42
CA GLU A 38 -23.43 16.89 16.35
C GLU A 38 -24.24 16.00 17.30
N CYS A 39 -23.90 14.70 17.38
CA CYS A 39 -24.53 13.78 18.34
C CYS A 39 -24.28 14.17 19.80
N LEU A 40 -23.08 14.69 20.12
CA LEU A 40 -22.72 15.12 21.48
C LEU A 40 -23.51 16.36 21.90
N GLU A 41 -23.58 17.36 21.02
CA GLU A 41 -24.29 18.61 21.28
C GLU A 41 -25.82 18.40 21.31
N GLY A 42 -26.34 17.57 20.40
CA GLY A 42 -27.76 17.24 20.27
C GLY A 42 -28.25 16.09 21.15
N ALA A 43 -27.43 15.55 22.06
CA ALA A 43 -27.71 14.28 22.76
C ALA A 43 -29.02 14.29 23.54
N ALA A 44 -29.38 15.42 24.16
CA ALA A 44 -30.64 15.57 24.88
C ALA A 44 -31.85 15.50 23.94
N SER A 45 -31.79 16.20 22.80
CA SER A 45 -32.83 16.22 21.77
C SER A 45 -33.03 14.84 21.13
N ILE A 46 -31.94 14.16 20.78
CA ILE A 46 -32.00 12.82 20.18
C ILE A 46 -32.71 11.83 21.12
N ARG A 47 -32.41 11.89 22.42
CA ARG A 47 -33.08 11.06 23.43
C ARG A 47 -34.54 11.46 23.65
N ALA A 48 -34.84 12.76 23.66
CA ALA A 48 -36.20 13.26 23.84
C ALA A 48 -37.15 12.81 22.71
N PHE A 49 -36.65 12.74 21.47
CA PHE A 49 -37.41 12.28 20.31
C PHE A 49 -37.26 10.77 20.01
N ALA A 50 -36.56 10.03 20.87
CA ALA A 50 -36.28 8.60 20.69
C ALA A 50 -35.68 8.23 19.30
N GLN A 51 -34.77 9.05 18.78
CA GLN A 51 -34.15 8.88 17.45
C GLN A 51 -32.75 8.23 17.49
N GLN A 52 -32.39 7.54 18.57
CA GLN A 52 -31.05 6.97 18.75
C GLN A 52 -30.68 5.99 17.62
N ASP A 53 -31.58 5.07 17.27
CA ASP A 53 -31.30 4.02 16.27
C ASP A 53 -31.02 4.61 14.89
N HIS A 54 -31.68 5.71 14.52
CA HIS A 54 -31.42 6.42 13.27
C HIS A 54 -29.99 6.96 13.22
N PHE A 55 -29.58 7.69 14.27
CA PHE A 55 -28.23 8.26 14.37
C PHE A 55 -27.13 7.18 14.46
N ILE A 56 -27.41 6.06 15.13
CA ILE A 56 -26.52 4.89 15.17
C ILE A 56 -26.35 4.29 13.77
N GLY A 57 -27.46 4.06 13.06
CA GLY A 57 -27.43 3.53 11.70
C GLY A 57 -26.63 4.42 10.73
N GLU A 58 -26.80 5.74 10.86
CA GLU A 58 -26.03 6.71 10.08
C GLU A 58 -24.53 6.65 10.41
N SER A 59 -24.18 6.59 11.69
CA SER A 59 -22.79 6.46 12.15
C SER A 59 -22.14 5.18 11.59
N VAL A 60 -22.82 4.04 11.71
CA VAL A 60 -22.36 2.76 11.14
C VAL A 60 -22.18 2.87 9.62
N GLY A 61 -23.10 3.53 8.91
CA GLY A 61 -22.99 3.75 7.47
C GLY A 61 -21.77 4.60 7.09
N ARG A 62 -21.49 5.68 7.83
CA ARG A 62 -20.33 6.57 7.61
C ARG A 62 -19.01 5.84 7.90
N VAL A 63 -18.91 5.14 9.03
CA VAL A 63 -17.75 4.32 9.39
C VAL A 63 -17.53 3.19 8.37
N GLY A 64 -18.59 2.50 7.96
CA GLY A 64 -18.52 1.45 6.95
C GLY A 64 -17.96 1.94 5.61
N LYS A 65 -18.35 3.13 5.15
CA LYS A 65 -17.76 3.75 3.95
C LYS A 65 -16.26 4.01 4.12
N ASN A 66 -15.85 4.55 5.27
CA ASN A 66 -14.43 4.79 5.57
C ASN A 66 -13.63 3.47 5.63
N MET A 67 -14.15 2.43 6.28
CA MET A 67 -13.52 1.10 6.32
C MET A 67 -13.37 0.50 4.91
N ARG A 68 -14.36 0.62 4.03
CA ARG A 68 -14.26 0.14 2.64
C ARG A 68 -13.16 0.86 1.88
N ALA A 69 -13.05 2.18 2.01
CA ALA A 69 -11.98 2.95 1.38
C ALA A 69 -10.59 2.53 1.92
N ASN A 70 -10.47 2.36 3.24
CA ASN A 70 -9.24 1.88 3.87
C ASN A 70 -8.86 0.47 3.41
N TYR A 71 -9.84 -0.43 3.26
CA TYR A 71 -9.61 -1.78 2.76
C TYR A 71 -9.10 -1.79 1.31
N ILE A 72 -9.63 -0.93 0.44
CA ILE A 72 -9.16 -0.78 -0.94
C ILE A 72 -7.72 -0.25 -0.95
N ASN A 73 -7.38 0.69 -0.06
CA ASN A 73 -6.02 1.20 0.11
C ASN A 73 -5.05 0.06 0.49
N PHE A 74 -5.39 -0.68 1.54
CA PHE A 74 -4.61 -1.84 1.99
C PHE A 74 -4.42 -2.88 0.88
N SER A 75 -5.50 -3.23 0.17
CA SER A 75 -5.48 -4.20 -0.93
C SER A 75 -4.60 -3.74 -2.10
N SER A 76 -4.65 -2.45 -2.43
CA SER A 76 -3.83 -1.85 -3.49
C SER A 76 -2.34 -1.89 -3.15
N ASN A 77 -1.98 -1.57 -1.90
CA ASN A 77 -0.61 -1.67 -1.41
C ASN A 77 -0.09 -3.11 -1.43
N ARG A 78 -0.92 -4.09 -1.01
CA ARG A 78 -0.56 -5.51 -1.06
C ARG A 78 -0.36 -6.00 -2.50
N TRP A 79 -1.21 -5.58 -3.43
CA TRP A 79 -1.07 -5.94 -4.84
C TRP A 79 0.26 -5.43 -5.43
N LEU A 80 0.62 -4.18 -5.12
CA LEU A 80 1.92 -3.62 -5.48
C LEU A 80 3.08 -4.43 -4.88
N ALA A 81 2.99 -4.76 -3.59
CA ALA A 81 4.01 -5.54 -2.88
C ALA A 81 4.32 -6.87 -3.59
N VAL A 82 3.28 -7.65 -3.89
CA VAL A 82 3.42 -8.96 -4.54
C VAL A 82 4.07 -8.84 -5.91
N ARG A 83 3.72 -7.80 -6.69
CA ARG A 83 4.33 -7.58 -8.02
C ARG A 83 5.82 -7.22 -7.91
N LEU A 84 6.20 -6.41 -6.92
CA LEU A 84 7.61 -6.03 -6.71
C LEU A 84 8.45 -7.18 -6.14
N GLU A 85 7.90 -7.96 -5.22
CA GLU A 85 8.52 -9.19 -4.73
C GLU A 85 8.77 -10.18 -5.87
N ALA A 86 7.76 -10.43 -6.72
CA ALA A 86 7.91 -11.33 -7.87
C ALA A 86 9.02 -10.88 -8.84
N LEU A 87 9.11 -9.57 -9.12
CA LEU A 87 10.20 -9.01 -9.95
C LEU A 87 11.56 -9.17 -9.27
N GLY A 88 11.65 -8.95 -7.95
CA GLY A 88 12.88 -9.17 -7.18
C GLY A 88 13.35 -10.62 -7.23
N THR A 89 12.45 -11.57 -7.00
CA THR A 89 12.74 -13.00 -7.09
C THR A 89 13.20 -13.40 -8.49
N LEU A 90 12.58 -12.87 -9.55
CA LEU A 90 13.00 -13.12 -10.94
C LEU A 90 14.43 -12.60 -11.22
N ILE A 91 14.79 -11.43 -10.69
CA ILE A 91 16.14 -10.87 -10.83
C ILE A 91 17.16 -11.76 -10.14
N VAL A 92 16.90 -12.16 -8.89
CA VAL A 92 17.80 -13.04 -8.12
C VAL A 92 17.93 -14.41 -8.78
N ALA A 93 16.83 -15.01 -9.25
CA ALA A 93 16.86 -16.28 -9.96
C ALA A 93 17.66 -16.20 -11.26
N SER A 94 17.50 -15.11 -12.02
CA SER A 94 18.27 -14.87 -13.25
C SER A 94 19.76 -14.69 -12.98
N ALA A 95 20.11 -13.92 -11.94
CA ALA A 95 21.50 -13.71 -11.53
C ALA A 95 22.17 -15.03 -11.08
N ALA A 96 21.45 -15.83 -10.29
CA ALA A 96 21.92 -17.15 -9.86
C ALA A 96 22.10 -18.12 -11.05
N MET A 97 21.14 -18.16 -11.98
CA MET A 97 21.23 -18.99 -13.17
C MET A 97 22.43 -18.60 -14.05
N LEU A 98 22.64 -17.30 -14.28
CA LEU A 98 23.80 -16.80 -15.04
C LEU A 98 25.12 -17.12 -14.34
N ALA A 99 25.19 -17.01 -13.02
CA ALA A 99 26.38 -17.38 -12.26
C ALA A 99 26.73 -18.88 -12.41
N VAL A 100 25.71 -19.75 -12.45
CA VAL A 100 25.92 -21.19 -12.68
C VAL A 100 26.37 -21.48 -14.11
N VAL A 101 25.77 -20.84 -15.11
CA VAL A 101 26.13 -21.03 -16.52
C VAL A 101 27.55 -20.51 -16.80
N ALA A 102 27.92 -19.36 -16.23
CA ALA A 102 29.21 -18.72 -16.45
C ALA A 102 30.29 -19.14 -15.45
N ARG A 103 30.08 -20.25 -14.70
CA ARG A 103 30.98 -20.73 -13.64
C ARG A 103 32.44 -20.92 -14.07
N ASP A 104 32.66 -21.27 -15.33
CA ASP A 104 34.00 -21.54 -15.87
C ASP A 104 34.64 -20.30 -16.53
N SER A 105 33.86 -19.22 -16.67
CA SER A 105 34.28 -17.96 -17.31
C SER A 105 34.39 -16.79 -16.32
N ILE A 106 33.78 -16.90 -15.15
CA ILE A 106 33.70 -15.82 -14.15
C ILE A 106 34.31 -16.27 -12.82
N SER A 107 35.11 -15.40 -12.21
CA SER A 107 35.62 -15.59 -10.86
C SER A 107 34.49 -15.69 -9.83
N ALA A 108 34.57 -16.66 -8.92
CA ALA A 108 33.61 -16.85 -7.84
C ALA A 108 33.35 -15.55 -7.03
N GLY A 109 34.33 -14.66 -6.92
CA GLY A 109 34.18 -13.36 -6.26
C GLY A 109 33.23 -12.42 -7.00
N VAL A 110 33.31 -12.35 -8.34
CA VAL A 110 32.44 -11.50 -9.17
C VAL A 110 31.01 -12.04 -9.19
N ALA A 111 30.86 -13.36 -9.20
CA ALA A 111 29.56 -14.02 -9.08
C ALA A 111 28.90 -13.73 -7.72
N GLY A 112 29.67 -13.83 -6.62
CA GLY A 112 29.21 -13.51 -5.27
C GLY A 112 28.81 -12.05 -5.10
N LEU A 113 29.60 -11.12 -5.66
CA LEU A 113 29.27 -9.69 -5.66
C LEU A 113 27.98 -9.40 -6.44
N SER A 114 27.83 -10.00 -7.62
CA SER A 114 26.64 -9.82 -8.46
C SER A 114 25.36 -10.32 -7.77
N LEU A 115 25.42 -11.47 -7.11
CA LEU A 115 24.31 -12.03 -6.34
C LEU A 115 23.98 -11.16 -5.10
N SER A 116 25.02 -10.65 -4.43
CA SER A 116 24.86 -9.75 -3.28
C SER A 116 24.16 -8.45 -3.68
N TYR A 117 24.50 -7.87 -4.84
CA TYR A 117 23.80 -6.69 -5.37
C TYR A 117 22.35 -6.99 -5.75
N ALA A 118 22.06 -8.16 -6.35
CA ALA A 118 20.70 -8.57 -6.67
C ALA A 118 19.82 -8.70 -5.40
N LEU A 119 20.37 -9.28 -4.32
CA LEU A 119 19.70 -9.39 -3.03
C LEU A 119 19.46 -8.02 -2.39
N SER A 120 20.45 -7.15 -2.40
CA SER A 120 20.37 -5.80 -1.81
C SER A 120 19.30 -4.92 -2.50
N VAL A 121 19.17 -5.04 -3.82
CA VAL A 121 18.09 -4.40 -4.59
C VAL A 121 16.71 -4.94 -4.17
N THR A 122 16.58 -6.25 -4.00
CA THR A 122 15.33 -6.91 -3.58
C THR A 122 14.91 -6.47 -2.16
N GLN A 123 15.87 -6.32 -1.24
CA GLN A 123 15.62 -5.81 0.10
C GLN A 123 15.18 -4.34 0.07
N SER A 124 15.84 -3.51 -0.75
CA SER A 124 15.50 -2.09 -0.91
C SER A 124 14.08 -1.91 -1.47
N LEU A 125 13.69 -2.72 -2.45
CA LEU A 125 12.34 -2.74 -3.01
C LEU A 125 11.29 -3.14 -1.97
N ASN A 126 11.56 -4.18 -1.17
CA ASN A 126 10.70 -4.58 -0.06
C ASN A 126 10.51 -3.47 0.97
N TRP A 127 11.58 -2.77 1.32
CA TRP A 127 11.52 -1.64 2.24
C TRP A 127 10.72 -0.48 1.66
N PHE A 128 10.91 -0.15 0.38
CA PHE A 128 10.15 0.89 -0.33
C PHE A 128 8.64 0.60 -0.34
N VAL A 129 8.26 -0.66 -0.55
CA VAL A 129 6.87 -1.11 -0.46
C VAL A 129 6.28 -0.88 0.93
N ARG A 130 6.99 -1.32 1.99
CA ARG A 130 6.54 -1.12 3.37
C ARG A 130 6.34 0.36 3.68
N MET A 131 7.29 1.19 3.28
CA MET A 131 7.22 2.64 3.50
C MET A 131 6.08 3.33 2.75
N THR A 132 5.60 2.69 1.68
CA THR A 132 4.45 3.14 0.88
C THR A 132 3.13 2.61 1.44
N ALA A 133 3.14 1.42 2.04
CA ALA A 133 1.99 0.81 2.69
C ALA A 133 1.64 1.44 4.05
N ASP A 134 2.66 1.88 4.79
CA ASP A 134 2.51 2.52 6.12
C ASP A 134 2.17 4.02 6.03
N ARG A 135 2.01 4.59 4.82
CA ARG A 135 1.73 6.02 4.58
C ARG A 135 0.45 6.26 3.82
#